data_AF-A0AA48QXK6-F1
#
_entry.id   AF-A0AA48QXK6-F1
#
_cell.length_a   1.000
_cell.length_b   1.000
_cell.length_c   1.000
_cell.angle_alpha   90.00
_cell.angle_beta   90.00
_cell.angle_gamma   90.00
#
_symmetry.space_group_name_H-M   'P 1'
#
loop_
_entity.id
_entity.type
_entity.pdbx_description
1 polymer ?
#
loop_
_entity_poly.entity_id
_entity_poly.type
_entity_poly.pdbx_seq_one_letter_code
_entity_poly.pdbx_strand_id
1 'polypeptide(L)'
;MSRQSYYSAGPRASRLRESMVVDVVSPLDACVNAAEACVETLGSAVTKLEPGVQDMGRLKKVLRAQHHYLVLPATEVQLRRVEYATAIEKQLEPLLARSAQLLESEAAQIRRLEGRLAEIQGSSRAVEPKSVPRRECALDGIDMRDKTLSIAQRRKIGTLKNRRQKLLEEQKRLMGEMGST
;
A
#
# COMPACT_ATOMS: atom_id res chain seq x y z
N MET A 1 -73.72 53.09 -91.86
CA MET A 1 -73.08 51.80 -92.21
C MET A 1 -71.66 52.07 -92.67
N SER A 2 -70.65 51.49 -92.01
CA SER A 2 -69.42 50.94 -92.59
C SER A 2 -68.44 50.61 -91.47
N ARG A 3 -68.26 49.31 -91.23
CA ARG A 3 -67.21 48.74 -90.37
C ARG A 3 -65.99 48.52 -91.24
N GLN A 4 -64.84 49.06 -90.85
CA GLN A 4 -63.55 48.68 -91.42
C GLN A 4 -62.72 47.96 -90.35
N SER A 5 -62.54 46.66 -90.60
CA SER A 5 -61.60 45.78 -89.95
C SER A 5 -60.26 45.91 -90.67
N TYR A 6 -59.20 46.24 -89.92
CA TYR A 6 -57.83 46.09 -90.38
C TYR A 6 -57.04 45.41 -89.27
N TYR A 7 -56.99 44.08 -89.31
CA TYR A 7 -55.97 43.32 -88.61
C TYR A 7 -54.60 43.73 -89.16
N SER A 8 -53.85 44.56 -88.43
CA SER A 8 -52.43 44.75 -88.69
C SER A 8 -51.66 43.62 -88.03
N ALA A 9 -51.01 42.81 -88.86
CA ALA A 9 -50.11 41.74 -88.47
C ALA A 9 -49.08 42.22 -87.42
N GLY A 10 -49.13 41.63 -86.22
CA GLY A 10 -48.12 41.85 -85.18
C GLY A 10 -46.76 41.29 -85.59
N PRO A 11 -45.64 41.89 -85.15
CA PRO A 11 -44.32 41.36 -85.42
C PRO A 11 -44.09 40.05 -84.65
N ARG A 12 -43.84 39.01 -85.44
CA ARG A 12 -43.24 37.68 -85.14
C ARG A 12 -42.75 37.44 -83.69
N ALA A 13 -43.45 36.54 -83.00
CA ALA A 13 -43.12 35.98 -81.68
C ALA A 13 -41.84 35.11 -81.63
N SER A 14 -41.07 34.99 -82.71
CA SER A 14 -39.89 34.11 -82.78
C SER A 14 -38.59 34.74 -82.25
N ARG A 15 -38.51 36.07 -82.08
CA ARG A 15 -37.30 36.74 -81.53
C ARG A 15 -37.28 36.89 -80.00
N LEU A 16 -38.40 36.69 -79.33
CA LEU A 16 -38.47 36.80 -77.86
C LEU A 16 -37.94 35.55 -77.14
N ARG A 17 -37.92 34.39 -77.83
CA ARG A 17 -37.38 33.15 -77.24
C ARG A 17 -35.85 33.12 -77.17
N GLU A 18 -35.14 33.73 -78.12
CA GLU A 18 -33.67 33.80 -78.07
C GLU A 18 -33.16 34.79 -77.02
N SER A 19 -33.87 35.91 -76.81
CA SER A 19 -33.47 36.89 -75.78
C SER A 19 -33.66 36.37 -74.35
N MET A 20 -34.73 35.62 -74.07
CA MET A 20 -34.97 35.07 -72.73
C MET A 20 -33.99 33.95 -72.34
N VAL A 21 -33.41 33.22 -73.30
CA VAL A 21 -32.39 32.20 -73.00
C VAL A 21 -31.07 32.87 -72.60
N VAL A 22 -30.70 33.98 -73.26
CA VAL A 22 -29.50 34.75 -72.93
C VAL A 22 -29.61 35.40 -71.54
N ASP A 23 -30.81 35.88 -71.16
CA ASP A 23 -31.07 36.51 -69.85
C ASP A 23 -31.02 35.54 -68.66
N VAL A 24 -31.24 34.23 -68.86
CA VAL A 24 -31.14 33.21 -67.80
C VAL A 24 -29.75 32.58 -67.74
N VAL A 25 -29.06 32.49 -68.88
CA VAL A 25 -27.69 31.95 -68.95
C VAL A 25 -26.69 32.94 -68.33
N SER A 26 -26.84 34.25 -68.55
CA SER A 26 -25.95 35.27 -67.97
C SER A 26 -25.85 35.28 -66.43
N PRO A 27 -26.95 35.21 -65.64
CA PRO A 27 -26.88 35.15 -64.18
C PRO A 27 -26.38 33.78 -63.69
N LEU A 28 -26.65 32.70 -64.42
CA LEU A 28 -26.08 31.38 -64.11
C LEU A 28 -24.57 31.38 -64.33
N ASP A 29 -24.07 31.97 -65.41
CA ASP A 29 -22.64 32.16 -65.66
C ASP A 29 -22.01 33.02 -64.55
N ALA A 30 -22.68 34.08 -64.10
CA ALA A 30 -22.20 34.90 -62.98
C ALA A 30 -22.14 34.09 -61.66
N CYS A 31 -23.13 33.23 -61.39
CA CYS A 31 -23.13 32.35 -60.23
C CYS A 31 -22.03 31.28 -60.30
N VAL A 32 -21.80 30.69 -61.49
CA VAL A 32 -20.74 29.71 -61.71
C VAL A 32 -19.36 30.38 -61.54
N ASN A 33 -19.14 31.54 -62.15
CA ASN A 33 -17.90 32.31 -62.00
C ASN A 33 -17.66 32.72 -60.53
N ALA A 34 -18.72 33.11 -59.80
CA ALA A 34 -18.61 33.41 -58.37
C ALA A 34 -18.29 32.17 -57.53
N ALA A 35 -18.86 31.01 -57.88
CA ALA A 35 -18.56 29.74 -57.23
C ALA A 35 -17.11 29.30 -57.50
N GLU A 36 -16.63 29.45 -58.73
CA GLU A 36 -15.24 29.18 -59.11
C GLU A 36 -14.27 30.08 -58.33
N ALA A 37 -14.53 31.38 -58.26
CA ALA A 37 -13.74 32.32 -57.47
C ALA A 37 -13.75 31.98 -55.96
N CYS A 38 -14.88 31.53 -55.43
CA CYS A 38 -14.96 31.04 -54.05
C CYS A 38 -14.09 29.79 -53.82
N VAL A 39 -14.13 28.84 -54.76
CA VAL A 39 -13.33 27.61 -54.69
C VAL A 39 -11.84 27.92 -54.79
N GLU A 40 -11.43 28.82 -55.68
CA GLU A 40 -10.04 29.27 -55.78
C GLU A 40 -9.57 29.96 -54.49
N THR A 41 -10.40 30.84 -53.94
CA THR A 41 -10.09 31.54 -52.68
C THR A 41 -9.95 30.53 -51.54
N LEU A 42 -10.86 29.55 -51.45
CA LEU A 42 -10.80 28.48 -50.45
C LEU A 42 -9.55 27.61 -50.64
N GLY A 43 -9.19 27.26 -51.88
CA GLY A 43 -7.95 26.54 -52.19
C GLY A 43 -6.70 27.32 -51.76
N SER A 44 -6.69 28.64 -51.98
CA SER A 44 -5.62 29.52 -51.51
C SER A 44 -5.54 29.60 -49.97
N ALA A 45 -6.69 29.53 -49.30
CA ALA A 45 -6.76 29.54 -47.84
C ALA A 45 -6.27 28.22 -47.25
N VAL A 46 -6.66 27.08 -47.84
CA VAL A 46 -6.19 25.74 -47.42
C VAL A 46 -4.67 25.64 -47.56
N THR A 47 -4.12 26.04 -48.72
CA THR A 47 -2.67 25.99 -48.96
C THR A 47 -1.86 26.89 -48.01
N LYS A 48 -2.42 28.03 -47.59
CA LYS A 48 -1.80 28.91 -46.59
C LYS A 48 -1.91 28.37 -45.16
N LEU A 49 -2.98 27.65 -44.83
CA LEU A 49 -3.20 27.09 -43.49
C LEU A 49 -2.47 25.76 -43.27
N GLU A 50 -2.25 24.99 -44.33
CA GLU A 50 -1.59 23.67 -44.28
C GLU A 50 -0.25 23.65 -43.53
N PRO A 51 0.71 24.57 -43.76
CA PRO A 51 1.97 24.58 -43.01
C PRO A 51 1.77 24.86 -41.51
N GLY A 52 0.74 25.63 -41.12
CA GLY A 52 0.44 25.91 -39.73
C GLY A 52 -0.25 24.75 -39.00
N VAL A 53 -1.01 23.93 -39.72
CA VAL A 53 -1.75 22.79 -39.16
C VAL A 53 -0.91 21.51 -39.18
N GLN A 54 0.10 21.41 -40.04
CA GLN A 54 0.98 20.24 -40.17
C GLN A 54 1.66 19.86 -38.84
N ASP A 55 2.11 20.85 -38.07
CA ASP A 55 2.80 20.62 -36.80
C ASP A 55 1.87 20.40 -35.60
N MET A 56 0.58 20.69 -35.69
CA MET A 56 -0.38 20.47 -34.59
C MET A 56 -0.45 19.00 -34.18
N GLY A 57 -0.32 18.07 -35.14
CA GLY A 57 -0.30 16.63 -34.85
C GLY A 57 0.90 16.21 -33.99
N ARG A 58 2.06 16.81 -34.26
CA ARG A 58 3.30 16.58 -33.48
C ARG A 58 3.19 17.23 -32.11
N LEU A 59 2.69 18.46 -32.04
CA LEU A 59 2.48 19.18 -30.78
C LEU A 59 1.51 18.44 -29.86
N LYS A 60 0.40 17.90 -30.40
CA LYS A 60 -0.54 17.06 -29.64
C LYS A 60 0.11 15.81 -29.06
N LYS A 61 1.02 15.16 -29.80
CA LYS A 61 1.77 13.99 -29.29
C LYS A 61 2.71 14.39 -28.16
N VAL A 62 3.42 15.52 -28.29
CA VAL A 62 4.31 16.05 -27.24
C VAL A 62 3.53 16.42 -25.99
N LEU A 63 2.42 17.15 -26.13
CA LEU A 63 1.57 17.54 -25.00
C LEU A 63 0.90 16.35 -24.31
N ARG A 64 0.55 15.29 -25.05
CA ARG A 64 0.07 14.03 -24.45
C ARG A 64 1.17 13.23 -23.76
N ALA A 65 2.41 13.37 -24.23
CA ALA A 65 3.58 12.74 -23.63
C ALA A 65 4.11 13.52 -22.42
N GLN A 66 3.80 14.81 -22.31
CA GLN A 66 4.06 15.57 -21.08
C GLN A 66 3.19 15.01 -19.96
N HIS A 67 3.85 14.35 -19.02
CA HIS A 67 3.26 13.73 -17.86
C HIS A 67 2.36 14.72 -17.12
N HIS A 68 1.16 14.29 -16.75
CA HIS A 68 0.31 15.06 -15.84
C HIS A 68 1.06 15.27 -14.52
N TYR A 69 1.62 16.45 -14.33
CA TYR A 69 2.23 16.83 -13.06
C TYR A 69 1.11 17.11 -12.06
N LEU A 70 0.90 16.19 -11.13
CA LEU A 70 0.19 16.48 -9.89
C LEU A 70 1.08 17.39 -9.06
N VAL A 71 0.96 18.70 -9.31
CA VAL A 71 1.63 19.72 -8.50
C VAL A 71 0.74 19.96 -7.29
N LEU A 72 1.15 19.39 -6.15
CA LEU A 72 0.54 19.76 -4.87
C LEU A 72 1.17 21.09 -4.39
N PRO A 73 0.35 22.10 -4.06
CA PRO A 73 0.85 23.33 -3.46
C PRO A 73 1.57 23.06 -2.15
N ALA A 74 2.74 23.69 -1.93
CA ALA A 74 3.51 23.50 -0.71
C ALA A 74 2.73 23.91 0.55
N THR A 75 1.84 24.89 0.44
CA THR A 75 0.94 25.36 1.51
C THR A 75 -0.04 24.27 1.94
N GLU A 76 -0.64 23.55 0.99
CA GLU A 76 -1.54 22.43 1.28
C GLU A 76 -0.80 21.27 1.95
N VAL A 77 0.42 20.97 1.50
CA VAL A 77 1.26 19.94 2.12
C VAL A 77 1.56 20.29 3.58
N GLN A 78 1.88 21.54 3.88
CA GLN A 78 2.16 21.98 5.25
C GLN A 78 0.90 21.90 6.13
N LEU A 79 -0.24 22.39 5.64
CA LEU A 79 -1.51 22.34 6.37
C LEU A 79 -1.89 20.89 6.69
N ARG A 80 -1.86 20.00 5.68
CA ARG A 80 -2.14 18.57 5.85
C ARG A 80 -1.16 17.90 6.79
N ARG A 81 0.12 18.27 6.75
CA ARG A 81 1.14 17.74 7.67
C ARG A 81 0.80 18.06 9.13
N VAL A 82 0.35 19.28 9.42
CA VAL A 82 -0.07 19.67 10.77
C VAL A 82 -1.33 18.89 11.18
N GLU A 83 -2.32 18.80 10.30
CA GLU A 83 -3.53 18.00 10.56
C GLU A 83 -3.19 16.54 10.88
N TYR A 84 -2.37 15.89 10.05
CA TYR A 84 -1.95 14.52 10.27
C TYR A 84 -1.11 14.35 11.54
N ALA A 85 -0.20 15.28 11.83
CA ALA A 85 0.59 15.25 13.06
C ALA A 85 -0.34 15.24 14.29
N THR A 86 -1.31 16.16 14.34
CA THR A 86 -2.26 16.22 15.46
C THR A 86 -3.17 14.98 15.57
N ALA A 87 -3.52 14.36 14.44
CA ALA A 87 -4.30 13.13 14.43
C ALA A 87 -3.47 11.93 14.93
N ILE A 88 -2.20 11.84 14.53
CA ILE A 88 -1.27 10.79 14.95
C ILE A 88 -0.90 10.96 16.43
N GLU A 89 -0.69 12.18 16.91
CA GLU A 89 -0.42 12.47 18.33
C GLU A 89 -1.51 11.90 19.24
N LYS A 90 -2.78 12.07 18.88
CA LYS A 90 -3.91 11.49 19.63
C LYS A 90 -3.87 9.96 19.68
N GLN A 91 -3.29 9.31 18.67
CA GLN A 91 -3.12 7.86 18.62
C GLN A 91 -1.86 7.39 19.36
N LEU A 92 -0.83 8.25 19.46
CA LEU A 92 0.41 7.96 20.18
C LEU A 92 0.23 7.98 21.70
N GLU A 93 -0.56 8.90 22.24
CA GLU A 93 -0.83 9.02 23.68
C GLU A 93 -1.22 7.69 24.37
N PRO A 94 -2.23 6.92 23.88
CA PRO A 94 -2.58 5.64 24.51
C PRO A 94 -1.47 4.58 24.37
N LEU A 95 -0.69 4.61 23.28
CA LEU A 95 0.44 3.69 23.10
C LEU A 95 1.57 4.02 24.09
N LEU A 96 1.86 5.30 24.29
CA LEU A 96 2.83 5.77 25.28
C LEU A 96 2.37 5.38 26.68
N ALA A 97 1.12 5.63 27.04
CA ALA A 97 0.57 5.23 28.34
C ALA A 97 0.67 3.71 28.57
N ARG A 98 0.35 2.90 27.54
CA ARG A 98 0.49 1.44 27.62
C ARG A 98 1.95 1.01 27.80
N SER A 99 2.87 1.66 27.09
CA SER A 99 4.31 1.36 27.23
C SER A 99 4.84 1.69 28.62
N ALA A 100 4.40 2.81 29.21
CA ALA A 100 4.75 3.19 30.57
C ALA A 100 4.22 2.18 31.60
N GLN A 101 2.98 1.73 31.46
CA GLN A 101 2.42 0.69 32.33
C GLN A 101 3.19 -0.64 32.25
N LEU A 102 3.60 -1.05 31.05
CA LEU A 102 4.42 -2.26 30.87
C LEU A 102 5.79 -2.09 31.55
N LEU A 103 6.44 -0.95 31.37
CA LEU A 103 7.71 -0.64 32.05
C LEU A 103 7.58 -0.66 33.57
N GLU A 104 6.51 -0.08 34.13
CA GLU A 104 6.23 -0.14 35.57
C GLU A 104 6.02 -1.56 36.08
N SER A 105 5.31 -2.40 35.31
CA SER A 105 5.07 -3.80 35.66
C SER A 105 6.35 -4.64 35.67
N GLU A 106 7.22 -4.45 34.68
CA GLU A 106 8.54 -5.09 34.61
C GLU A 106 9.46 -4.60 35.73
N ALA A 107 9.47 -3.29 35.99
CA ALA A 107 10.23 -2.71 37.11
C ALA A 107 9.76 -3.23 38.48
N ALA A 108 8.46 -3.52 38.64
CA ALA A 108 7.94 -4.16 39.84
C ALA A 108 8.36 -5.63 39.93
N GLN A 109 8.38 -6.34 38.80
CA GLN A 109 8.83 -7.73 38.74
C GLN A 109 10.33 -7.87 39.04
N ILE A 110 11.17 -6.99 38.50
CA ILE A 110 12.60 -6.90 38.80
C ILE A 110 12.80 -6.70 40.31
N ARG A 111 12.13 -5.71 40.92
CA ARG A 111 12.20 -5.46 42.36
C ARG A 111 11.80 -6.68 43.20
N ARG A 112 10.77 -7.43 42.79
CA ARG A 112 10.37 -8.68 43.48
C ARG A 112 11.44 -9.76 43.38
N LEU A 113 12.06 -9.93 42.20
CA LEU A 113 13.11 -10.92 41.98
C LEU A 113 14.38 -10.55 42.74
N GLU A 114 14.75 -9.27 42.76
CA GLU A 114 15.86 -8.74 43.56
C GLU A 114 15.63 -8.99 45.05
N GLY A 115 14.43 -8.74 45.56
CA GLY A 115 14.06 -9.05 46.95
C GLY A 115 14.22 -10.55 47.28
N ARG A 116 13.72 -11.44 46.40
CA ARG A 116 13.88 -12.89 46.57
C ARG A 116 15.34 -13.34 46.50
N LEU A 117 16.14 -12.73 45.61
CA LEU A 117 17.58 -13.01 45.54
C LEU A 117 18.28 -12.57 46.82
N ALA A 118 17.93 -11.41 47.38
CA ALA A 118 18.48 -10.93 48.65
C ALA A 118 18.13 -11.86 49.81
N GLU A 119 16.90 -12.39 49.87
CA GLU A 119 16.48 -13.40 50.86
C GLU A 119 17.27 -14.70 50.72
N ILE A 120 17.48 -15.19 49.49
CA ILE A 120 18.28 -16.40 49.23
C ILE A 120 19.74 -16.17 49.60
N GLN A 121 20.32 -15.02 49.26
CA GLN A 121 21.70 -14.70 49.62
C GLN A 121 21.87 -14.50 51.13
N GLY A 122 20.91 -13.87 51.80
CA GLY A 122 20.89 -13.71 53.26
C GLY A 122 20.76 -15.05 53.98
N SER A 123 19.88 -15.94 53.52
CA SER A 123 19.72 -17.29 54.08
C SER A 123 20.91 -18.20 53.76
N SER A 124 21.52 -18.07 52.59
CA SER A 124 22.73 -18.81 52.23
C SER A 124 23.97 -18.37 53.01
N ARG A 125 23.99 -17.14 53.57
CA ARG A 125 25.02 -16.72 54.55
C ARG A 125 24.75 -17.22 55.97
N ALA A 126 23.49 -17.47 56.33
CA ALA A 126 23.13 -18.10 57.60
C ALA A 126 23.34 -19.63 57.58
N VAL A 127 23.37 -20.23 56.39
CA VAL A 127 23.85 -21.59 56.15
C VAL A 127 25.31 -21.51 55.67
N GLU A 128 26.20 -21.05 56.55
CA GLU A 128 27.57 -21.54 56.52
C GLU A 128 27.50 -23.06 56.43
N PRO A 129 28.12 -23.70 55.43
CA PRO A 129 28.16 -25.14 55.35
C PRO A 129 29.01 -25.62 56.53
N LYS A 130 28.37 -25.85 57.69
CA LYS A 130 28.86 -26.86 58.62
C LYS A 130 29.08 -28.06 57.74
N SER A 131 30.34 -28.44 57.57
CA SER A 131 30.79 -29.62 56.86
C SER A 131 30.05 -30.82 57.44
N VAL A 132 28.83 -31.08 56.94
CA VAL A 132 28.15 -32.32 57.21
C VAL A 132 29.00 -33.33 56.47
N PRO A 133 29.68 -34.26 57.16
CA PRO A 133 30.43 -35.29 56.48
C PRO A 133 29.44 -35.92 55.50
N ARG A 134 29.85 -35.96 54.24
CA ARG A 134 29.08 -36.49 53.12
C ARG A 134 28.74 -37.94 53.46
N ARG A 135 27.63 -38.14 54.17
CA ARG A 135 27.05 -39.46 54.39
C ARG A 135 26.52 -39.85 53.04
N GLU A 136 27.36 -40.54 52.29
CA GLU A 136 26.95 -41.36 51.15
C GLU A 136 25.62 -41.99 51.54
N CYS A 137 24.56 -41.65 50.79
CA CYS A 137 23.24 -42.17 51.05
C CYS A 137 23.34 -43.69 50.88
N ALA A 138 23.42 -44.42 52.00
CA ALA A 138 23.51 -45.87 52.08
C ALA A 138 22.18 -46.54 51.70
N LEU A 139 21.66 -46.23 50.50
CA LEU A 139 20.55 -46.93 49.87
C LEU A 139 21.01 -48.22 49.16
N ASP A 140 22.33 -48.40 49.04
CA ASP A 140 22.93 -49.50 48.29
C ASP A 140 22.95 -50.82 49.08
N GLY A 141 22.57 -50.81 50.38
CA GLY A 141 22.46 -52.00 51.23
C GLY A 141 21.04 -52.41 51.63
N ILE A 142 20.00 -51.68 51.22
CA ILE A 142 18.61 -52.00 51.59
C ILE A 142 17.99 -52.88 50.49
N ASP A 143 17.85 -54.17 50.79
CA ASP A 143 17.27 -55.15 49.89
C ASP A 143 15.74 -55.08 49.93
N MET A 144 15.10 -54.97 48.76
CA MET A 144 13.64 -54.77 48.64
C MET A 144 12.83 -55.99 49.13
N ARG A 145 13.51 -57.13 49.35
CA ARG A 145 12.94 -58.38 49.84
C ARG A 145 12.84 -58.46 51.36
N ASP A 146 13.42 -57.51 52.10
CA ASP A 146 13.35 -57.52 53.57
C ASP A 146 11.90 -57.47 54.06
N LYS A 147 11.48 -58.55 54.74
CA LYS A 147 10.10 -58.73 55.25
C LYS A 147 9.75 -57.74 56.37
N THR A 148 10.75 -57.09 56.95
CA THR A 148 10.63 -56.09 58.01
C THR A 148 10.16 -54.72 57.51
N LEU A 149 10.23 -54.45 56.20
CA LEU A 149 9.85 -53.16 55.62
C LEU A 149 8.37 -53.14 55.22
N SER A 150 7.67 -52.08 55.64
CA SER A 150 6.27 -51.84 55.27
C SER A 150 6.11 -51.68 53.75
N ILE A 151 4.97 -52.10 53.20
CA ILE A 151 4.66 -52.03 51.75
C ILE A 151 4.80 -50.59 51.24
N ALA A 152 4.39 -49.60 52.04
CA ALA A 152 4.53 -48.18 51.71
C ALA A 152 6.01 -47.73 51.65
N GLN A 153 6.86 -48.27 52.54
CA GLN A 153 8.28 -47.97 52.57
C GLN A 153 9.00 -48.56 51.37
N ARG A 154 8.67 -49.80 50.95
CA ARG A 154 9.23 -50.41 49.73
C ARG A 154 8.90 -49.61 48.48
N ARG A 155 7.64 -49.18 48.33
CA ARG A 155 7.24 -48.33 47.19
C ARG A 155 8.01 -47.02 47.18
N LYS A 156 8.20 -46.39 48.36
CA LYS A 156 8.96 -45.15 48.50
C LYS A 156 10.46 -45.33 48.23
N ILE A 157 11.06 -46.45 48.64
CA ILE A 157 12.45 -46.78 48.32
C ILE A 157 12.60 -47.00 46.82
N GLY A 158 11.66 -47.70 46.17
CA GLY A 158 11.65 -47.88 44.72
C GLY A 158 11.56 -46.56 43.96
N THR A 159 10.66 -45.66 44.35
CA THR A 159 10.54 -44.34 43.70
C THR A 159 11.80 -43.48 43.90
N LEU A 160 12.43 -43.54 45.08
CA LEU A 160 13.67 -42.84 45.36
C LEU A 160 14.86 -43.41 44.57
N LYS A 161 14.96 -44.74 44.42
CA LYS A 161 15.99 -45.38 43.58
C LYS A 161 15.84 -44.96 42.11
N ASN A 162 14.61 -44.98 41.57
CA ASN A 162 14.35 -44.52 40.19
C ASN A 162 14.68 -43.03 40.01
N ARG A 163 14.34 -42.18 41.00
CA ARG A 163 14.63 -40.76 40.94
C ARG A 163 16.12 -40.46 41.05
N ARG A 164 16.86 -41.21 41.88
CA ARG A 164 18.33 -41.14 41.95
C ARG A 164 18.95 -41.49 40.60
N GLN A 165 18.48 -42.55 39.95
CA GLN A 165 19.01 -42.96 38.65
C GLN A 165 18.79 -41.92 37.56
N LYS A 166 17.58 -41.35 37.46
CA LYS A 166 17.30 -40.25 36.51
C LYS A 166 18.19 -39.03 36.73
N LEU A 167 18.38 -38.63 37.99
CA LEU A 167 19.23 -37.50 38.32
C LEU A 167 20.70 -37.77 38.00
N LEU A 168 21.18 -39.01 38.16
CA LEU A 168 22.54 -39.39 37.75
C LEU A 168 22.71 -39.36 36.23
N GLU A 169 21.68 -39.74 35.47
CA GLU A 169 21.69 -39.64 34.00
C GLU A 169 21.70 -38.18 33.53
N GLU A 170 20.87 -37.32 34.12
CA GLU A 170 20.89 -35.88 33.83
C GLU A 170 22.22 -35.22 34.23
N GLN A 171 22.78 -35.59 35.39
CA GLN A 171 24.09 -35.11 35.82
C GLN A 171 25.18 -35.50 34.82
N LYS A 172 25.17 -36.75 34.34
CA LYS A 172 26.11 -37.20 33.29
C LYS A 172 25.92 -36.43 31.99
N ARG A 173 24.67 -36.13 31.60
CA ARG A 173 24.38 -35.32 30.40
C ARG A 173 24.96 -33.92 30.52
N LEU A 174 24.68 -33.24 31.63
CA LEU A 174 25.14 -31.87 31.89
C LEU A 174 26.66 -31.77 32.05
N MET A 175 27.30 -32.76 32.69
CA MET A 175 28.76 -32.79 32.81
C MET A 175 29.46 -33.19 31.52
N GLY A 176 28.82 -34.00 30.66
CA GLY A 176 29.33 -34.33 29.32
C GLY A 176 29.26 -33.14 28.36
N GLU A 177 28.20 -32.33 28.45
CA GLU A 177 28.04 -31.09 27.65
C GLU A 177 29.04 -29.99 28.05
N MET A 178 29.53 -30.00 29.30
CA MET A 178 30.56 -29.08 29.78
C MET A 178 31.99 -29.41 29.32
N GLY A 179 32.23 -30.58 28.70
CA GLY A 179 33.56 -31.00 28.23
C GLY A 179 33.86 -30.68 26.77
N SER A 180 32.98 -29.95 26.07
CA SER A 180 33.08 -29.67 24.62
C SER A 180 33.15 -28.17 24.30
N THR A 181 33.88 -27.41 25.11
CA THR A 181 34.30 -26.03 24.78
C THR A 181 35.79 -25.88 25.04
#